data_AF-A0A409XXH0-F1
#
_entry.id   AF-A0A409XXH0-F1
#
_cell.length_a   1.000
_cell.length_b   1.000
_cell.length_c   1.000
_cell.angle_alpha   90.00
_cell.angle_beta   90.00
_cell.angle_gamma   90.00
#
_symmetry.space_group_name_H-M   'P 1'
#
loop_
_entity.id
_entity.type
_entity.pdbx_description
1 polymer ?
#
loop_
_entity_poly.entity_id
_entity_poly.type
_entity_poly.pdbx_seq_one_letter_code
_entity_poly.pdbx_strand_id
1 'polypeptide(L)'
;MPSSVPSSLGNWWCDHSTEYAFVGVSYEVTACQDATTLKNHFSDIRKTFKGRYVRLYGACDRDGFYDDVVEAAWFAGIGVHALIWFGWTDPNIWKTRRDSLLGTLHSNPKARFVTRVVQFGSEPLYDNALDVNDLAEQIKDAKESLSGLGIPVTISELAYGYQEAKGKFESDASVASNSWSDVENDIDWFVKNGQGKKIYLSQNGWPSKTYSGVEPNSAAAVANIEQEQHRDKDYFNLLDDKCSYFKTIPGGGIGWFAHIYSDDQEPGYGFRALNAILPLITTAPYEAHQKARTFASRYVKSNQYDTAIDVLFQSARELLKNGQPGSGSDLTSFMLDVYETKSEPVNDESRGRLTQLIALTGPSGGWRKTMIDKAIAWSAKHGPCPAGDPDLQHYIGELLYKEGAFDAAEPHFLASGKRDSARLLAEMFIQWAAESGSYGAFALRGTIPYLQNGNVLAAKTFIRHFTSALPTSIRLESDSVINVGDKDEVIMTKDSLVNFAQMAVLTCQRAQGDQNKVMRESWVRLCGTYQAKNGPLATPEMRASLNEIATLYFAIPPPRGQAANPLGEMMSSLFGGGPSQPQPARRVLPPPNASTPGLD
;
A
#
# COMPACT_ATOMS: atom_id res chain seq x y z
N MET A 1 -4.03 -3.42 -40.52
CA MET A 1 -4.65 -4.10 -41.66
C MET A 1 -4.35 -3.34 -42.95
N PRO A 2 -4.52 -3.93 -44.15
CA PRO A 2 -4.44 -3.21 -45.42
C PRO A 2 -5.40 -2.00 -45.43
N SER A 3 -5.13 -1.00 -46.26
CA SER A 3 -6.00 0.18 -46.40
C SER A 3 -7.34 -0.15 -47.06
N SER A 4 -7.38 -1.20 -47.89
CA SER A 4 -8.58 -1.68 -48.58
C SER A 4 -8.96 -3.10 -48.12
N VAL A 5 -10.26 -3.39 -48.11
CA VAL A 5 -10.78 -4.73 -47.77
C VAL A 5 -10.41 -5.73 -48.87
N PRO A 6 -9.75 -6.86 -48.55
CA PRO A 6 -9.41 -7.89 -49.54
C PRO A 6 -10.64 -8.56 -50.15
N SER A 7 -10.47 -9.14 -51.34
CA SER A 7 -11.52 -9.92 -52.00
C SER A 7 -11.70 -11.33 -51.41
N SER A 8 -10.66 -11.88 -50.77
CA SER A 8 -10.62 -13.26 -50.25
C SER A 8 -9.99 -13.36 -48.86
N LEU A 9 -10.39 -14.39 -48.10
CA LEU A 9 -9.80 -14.80 -46.82
C LEU A 9 -8.62 -15.77 -46.98
N GLY A 10 -8.23 -16.13 -48.21
CA GLY A 10 -7.12 -17.04 -48.48
C GLY A 10 -5.83 -16.55 -47.81
N ASN A 11 -5.24 -17.38 -46.94
CA ASN A 11 -4.06 -17.09 -46.13
C ASN A 11 -4.19 -15.85 -45.21
N TRP A 12 -5.41 -15.41 -44.91
CA TRP A 12 -5.64 -14.26 -44.02
C TRP A 12 -5.37 -14.61 -42.56
N TRP A 13 -5.95 -15.71 -42.10
CA TRP A 13 -5.75 -16.22 -40.75
C TRP A 13 -4.57 -17.19 -40.71
N CYS A 14 -3.78 -17.10 -39.65
CA CYS A 14 -2.78 -18.12 -39.36
C CYS A 14 -3.46 -19.47 -39.08
N ASP A 15 -2.70 -20.55 -39.27
CA ASP A 15 -3.15 -21.88 -38.89
C ASP A 15 -3.36 -21.96 -37.36
N HIS A 16 -4.44 -22.62 -36.92
CA HIS A 16 -4.76 -22.78 -35.49
C HIS A 16 -3.63 -23.45 -34.69
N SER A 17 -2.78 -24.24 -35.33
CA SER A 17 -1.58 -24.84 -34.74
C SER A 17 -0.51 -23.85 -34.31
N THR A 18 -0.62 -22.58 -34.74
CA THR A 18 0.27 -21.50 -34.31
C THR A 18 -0.31 -20.65 -33.18
N GLU A 19 -1.56 -20.90 -32.79
CA GLU A 19 -2.35 -20.09 -31.85
C GLU A 19 -2.33 -20.69 -30.44
N TYR A 20 -1.13 -20.93 -29.91
CA TYR A 20 -0.92 -21.45 -28.55
C TYR A 20 -0.30 -20.39 -27.62
N ALA A 21 -0.29 -20.69 -26.32
CA ALA A 21 0.12 -19.82 -25.22
C ALA A 21 -0.66 -18.49 -25.23
N PHE A 22 -0.05 -17.39 -24.80
CA PHE A 22 -0.71 -16.09 -24.79
C PHE A 22 -1.22 -15.71 -26.19
N VAL A 23 -2.53 -15.46 -26.30
CA VAL A 23 -3.14 -15.04 -27.55
C VAL A 23 -3.78 -13.66 -27.45
N GLY A 24 -4.15 -13.21 -26.26
CA GLY A 24 -4.89 -11.96 -26.12
C GLY A 24 -5.40 -11.66 -24.73
N VAL A 25 -6.30 -10.69 -24.65
CA VAL A 25 -6.93 -10.26 -23.42
C VAL A 25 -8.45 -10.18 -23.63
N SER A 26 -9.20 -10.56 -22.61
CA SER A 26 -10.64 -10.35 -22.57
C SER A 26 -10.96 -8.87 -22.31
N TYR A 27 -12.01 -8.35 -22.94
CA TYR A 27 -12.36 -6.92 -22.92
C TYR A 27 -13.84 -6.73 -22.62
N GLU A 28 -14.13 -6.14 -21.47
CA GLU A 28 -15.49 -5.89 -20.99
C GLU A 28 -16.16 -4.76 -21.77
N VAL A 29 -17.34 -5.05 -22.33
CA VAL A 29 -18.07 -4.11 -23.21
C VAL A 29 -19.36 -3.56 -22.61
N THR A 30 -19.79 -3.97 -21.42
CA THR A 30 -21.05 -3.51 -20.80
C THR A 30 -21.13 -1.98 -20.65
N ALA A 31 -19.99 -1.31 -20.49
CA ALA A 31 -19.92 0.15 -20.46
C ALA A 31 -20.14 0.82 -21.84
N CYS A 32 -20.38 0.07 -22.91
CA CYS A 32 -20.67 0.56 -24.25
C CYS A 32 -19.66 1.59 -24.76
N GLN A 33 -18.36 1.27 -24.69
CA GLN A 33 -17.30 2.23 -25.03
C GLN A 33 -17.48 2.80 -26.44
N ASP A 34 -17.13 4.06 -26.62
CA ASP A 34 -17.18 4.71 -27.93
C ASP A 34 -16.09 4.18 -28.88
N ALA A 35 -16.27 4.41 -30.18
CA ALA A 35 -15.35 3.94 -31.21
C ALA A 35 -13.90 4.42 -31.00
N THR A 36 -13.71 5.63 -30.45
CA THR A 36 -12.38 6.18 -30.18
C THR A 36 -11.68 5.41 -29.06
N THR A 37 -12.41 5.11 -27.99
CA THR A 37 -11.95 4.34 -26.84
C THR A 37 -11.61 2.92 -27.26
N LEU A 38 -12.48 2.27 -28.04
CA LEU A 38 -12.22 0.93 -28.59
C LEU A 38 -10.95 0.94 -29.46
N LYS A 39 -10.79 1.89 -30.39
CA LYS A 39 -9.58 2.01 -31.23
C LYS A 39 -8.31 2.16 -30.41
N ASN A 40 -8.36 3.00 -29.37
CA ASN A 40 -7.22 3.23 -28.48
C ASN A 40 -6.87 1.96 -27.70
N HIS A 41 -7.85 1.33 -27.06
CA HIS A 41 -7.62 0.13 -26.24
C HIS A 41 -7.19 -1.07 -27.08
N PHE A 42 -7.82 -1.32 -28.23
CA PHE A 42 -7.43 -2.44 -29.10
C PHE A 42 -6.03 -2.21 -29.70
N SER A 43 -5.68 -0.96 -30.02
CA SER A 43 -4.32 -0.62 -30.45
C SER A 43 -3.30 -0.85 -29.34
N ASP A 44 -3.65 -0.55 -28.09
CA ASP A 44 -2.80 -0.81 -26.92
C ASP A 44 -2.58 -2.31 -26.71
N ILE A 45 -3.64 -3.11 -26.74
CA ILE A 45 -3.57 -4.57 -26.65
C ILE A 45 -2.65 -5.14 -27.73
N ARG A 46 -2.77 -4.64 -28.97
CA ARG A 46 -1.92 -5.07 -30.07
C ARG A 46 -0.46 -4.64 -29.90
N LYS A 47 -0.21 -3.38 -29.53
CA LYS A 47 1.13 -2.79 -29.58
C LYS A 47 1.94 -3.02 -28.31
N THR A 48 1.31 -2.86 -27.16
CA THR A 48 1.93 -2.95 -25.83
C THR A 48 2.02 -4.40 -25.40
N PHE A 49 0.91 -5.13 -25.43
CA PHE A 49 0.85 -6.51 -24.93
C PHE A 49 1.16 -7.56 -26.00
N LYS A 50 1.32 -7.15 -27.26
CA LYS A 50 1.51 -8.06 -28.41
C LYS A 50 0.34 -9.05 -28.57
N GLY A 51 -0.84 -8.67 -28.11
CA GLY A 51 -2.06 -9.47 -28.29
C GLY A 51 -2.35 -9.71 -29.77
N ARG A 52 -2.79 -10.92 -30.10
CA ARG A 52 -3.31 -11.30 -31.42
C ARG A 52 -4.81 -11.11 -31.48
N TYR A 53 -5.49 -11.30 -30.35
CA TYR A 53 -6.93 -11.27 -30.25
C TYR A 53 -7.40 -10.42 -29.06
N VAL A 54 -8.60 -9.87 -29.20
CA VAL A 54 -9.45 -9.44 -28.09
C VAL A 54 -10.62 -10.42 -28.00
N ARG A 55 -10.93 -10.90 -26.81
CA ARG A 55 -12.17 -11.65 -26.57
C ARG A 55 -13.18 -10.72 -25.91
N LEU A 56 -14.36 -10.58 -26.51
CA LEU A 56 -15.40 -9.76 -25.88
C LEU A 56 -15.89 -10.44 -24.59
N TYR A 57 -16.18 -9.64 -23.58
CA TYR A 57 -16.78 -10.04 -22.32
C TYR A 57 -17.92 -9.06 -21.98
N GLY A 58 -19.04 -9.57 -21.47
CA GLY A 58 -20.29 -8.80 -21.35
C GLY A 58 -20.97 -8.48 -22.68
N ALA A 59 -21.90 -7.53 -22.66
CA ALA A 59 -22.62 -7.07 -23.85
C ALA A 59 -23.00 -5.59 -23.79
N CYS A 60 -23.02 -4.95 -24.96
CA CYS A 60 -23.57 -3.62 -25.14
C CYS A 60 -24.73 -3.67 -26.12
N ASP A 61 -25.89 -3.16 -25.70
CA ASP A 61 -27.13 -3.17 -26.50
C ASP A 61 -27.32 -1.88 -27.32
N ARG A 62 -26.27 -1.07 -27.49
CA ARG A 62 -26.30 0.14 -28.33
C ARG A 62 -26.27 -0.22 -29.81
N ASP A 63 -27.17 0.36 -30.58
CA ASP A 63 -27.19 0.25 -32.04
C ASP A 63 -25.84 0.66 -32.66
N GLY A 64 -25.34 -0.18 -33.57
CA GLY A 64 -24.05 0.01 -34.24
C GLY A 64 -22.81 -0.29 -33.38
N PHE A 65 -22.96 -0.78 -32.15
CA PHE A 65 -21.80 -1.07 -31.30
C PHE A 65 -20.86 -2.12 -31.91
N TYR A 66 -21.40 -3.20 -32.49
CA TYR A 66 -20.55 -4.22 -33.11
C TYR A 66 -19.84 -3.71 -34.36
N ASP A 67 -20.39 -2.73 -35.09
CA ASP A 67 -19.67 -2.04 -36.17
C ASP A 67 -18.47 -1.28 -35.60
N ASP A 68 -18.65 -0.58 -34.49
CA ASP A 68 -17.54 0.12 -33.82
C ASP A 68 -16.44 -0.85 -33.37
N VAL A 69 -16.81 -2.04 -32.88
CA VAL A 69 -15.86 -3.11 -32.53
C VAL A 69 -15.09 -3.59 -33.76
N VAL A 70 -15.78 -3.88 -34.87
CA VAL A 70 -15.16 -4.32 -36.13
C VAL A 70 -14.20 -3.27 -36.67
N GLU A 71 -14.62 -2.00 -36.68
CA GLU A 71 -13.80 -0.87 -37.14
C GLU A 71 -12.58 -0.63 -36.25
N ALA A 72 -12.75 -0.74 -34.94
CA ALA A 72 -11.65 -0.63 -33.99
C ALA A 72 -10.63 -1.76 -34.16
N ALA A 73 -11.11 -2.99 -34.34
CA ALA A 73 -10.25 -4.16 -34.54
C ALA A 73 -9.46 -4.08 -35.85
N TRP A 74 -10.13 -3.67 -36.92
CA TRP A 74 -9.50 -3.43 -38.23
C TRP A 74 -8.42 -2.36 -38.15
N PHE A 75 -8.74 -1.24 -37.50
CA PHE A 75 -7.81 -0.13 -37.28
C PHE A 75 -6.58 -0.57 -36.48
N ALA A 76 -6.78 -1.29 -35.37
CA ALA A 76 -5.71 -1.77 -34.52
C ALA A 76 -4.89 -2.90 -35.15
N GLY A 77 -5.45 -3.64 -36.10
CA GLY A 77 -4.83 -4.85 -36.66
C GLY A 77 -4.83 -6.01 -35.67
N ILE A 78 -5.96 -6.21 -34.99
CA ILE A 78 -6.18 -7.27 -34.01
C ILE A 78 -7.43 -8.08 -34.41
N GLY A 79 -7.47 -9.36 -34.07
CA GLY A 79 -8.68 -10.17 -34.27
C GLY A 79 -9.62 -10.11 -33.07
N VAL A 80 -10.87 -10.55 -33.26
CA VAL A 80 -11.94 -10.50 -32.27
C VAL A 80 -12.52 -11.91 -32.10
N HIS A 81 -12.55 -12.38 -30.86
CA HIS A 81 -13.39 -13.48 -30.42
C HIS A 81 -14.70 -12.86 -29.92
N ALA A 82 -15.70 -12.81 -30.79
CA ALA A 82 -16.99 -12.20 -30.48
C ALA A 82 -17.79 -13.08 -29.53
N LEU A 83 -18.74 -12.47 -28.81
CA LEU A 83 -19.52 -13.13 -27.77
C LEU A 83 -21.00 -12.78 -27.91
N ILE A 84 -21.84 -13.81 -27.85
CA ILE A 84 -23.28 -13.72 -27.68
C ILE A 84 -23.55 -13.95 -26.20
N TRP A 85 -23.83 -12.87 -25.47
CA TRP A 85 -24.03 -12.86 -24.01
C TRP A 85 -25.47 -13.18 -23.60
N PHE A 86 -25.65 -14.15 -22.70
CA PHE A 86 -26.98 -14.65 -22.30
C PHE A 86 -27.79 -13.68 -21.42
N GLY A 87 -27.13 -12.91 -20.56
CA GLY A 87 -27.76 -11.89 -19.72
C GLY A 87 -28.47 -12.47 -18.49
N TRP A 88 -28.59 -11.66 -17.44
CA TRP A 88 -29.09 -12.13 -16.13
C TRP A 88 -30.58 -11.83 -15.88
N THR A 89 -31.14 -10.82 -16.55
CA THR A 89 -32.47 -10.26 -16.22
C THR A 89 -33.58 -10.68 -17.18
N ASP A 90 -33.26 -10.79 -18.47
CA ASP A 90 -34.18 -11.26 -19.51
C ASP A 90 -33.59 -12.51 -20.17
N PRO A 91 -34.18 -13.70 -20.00
CA PRO A 91 -33.66 -14.96 -20.54
C PRO A 91 -33.69 -15.02 -22.08
N ASN A 92 -34.29 -14.04 -22.76
CA ASN A 92 -34.34 -13.96 -24.21
C ASN A 92 -33.50 -12.83 -24.81
N ILE A 93 -32.88 -11.96 -24.00
CA ILE A 93 -32.11 -10.79 -24.52
C ILE A 93 -30.97 -11.19 -25.45
N TRP A 94 -30.42 -12.38 -25.23
CA TRP A 94 -29.36 -12.98 -26.04
C TRP A 94 -29.77 -13.18 -27.50
N LYS A 95 -31.06 -13.37 -27.80
CA LYS A 95 -31.57 -13.50 -29.18
C LYS A 95 -31.37 -12.19 -29.94
N THR A 96 -31.73 -11.07 -29.32
CA THR A 96 -31.51 -9.73 -29.89
C THR A 96 -30.03 -9.44 -30.07
N ARG A 97 -29.20 -9.82 -29.09
CA ARG A 97 -27.74 -9.67 -29.16
C ARG A 97 -27.11 -10.51 -30.26
N ARG A 98 -27.55 -11.77 -30.41
CA ARG A 98 -27.18 -12.67 -31.51
C ARG A 98 -27.54 -12.03 -32.83
N ASP A 99 -28.79 -11.62 -33.02
CA ASP A 99 -29.28 -11.11 -34.29
C ASP A 99 -28.57 -9.80 -34.69
N SER A 100 -28.31 -8.92 -33.73
CA SER A 100 -27.53 -7.70 -33.93
C SER A 100 -26.08 -7.99 -34.33
N LEU A 101 -25.41 -8.91 -33.62
CA LEU A 101 -24.05 -9.33 -33.95
C LEU A 101 -23.99 -9.98 -35.34
N LEU A 102 -24.82 -10.99 -35.60
CA LEU A 102 -24.84 -11.68 -36.90
C LEU A 102 -25.19 -10.73 -38.04
N GLY A 103 -26.14 -9.81 -37.83
CA GLY A 103 -26.48 -8.76 -38.77
C GLY A 103 -25.28 -7.90 -39.12
N THR A 104 -24.52 -7.46 -38.12
CA THR A 104 -23.26 -6.70 -38.30
C THR A 104 -22.21 -7.52 -39.06
N LEU A 105 -22.05 -8.80 -38.75
CA LEU A 105 -21.07 -9.66 -39.42
C LEU A 105 -21.36 -9.83 -40.91
N HIS A 106 -22.64 -9.86 -41.29
CA HIS A 106 -23.08 -9.93 -42.69
C HIS A 106 -23.03 -8.57 -43.41
N SER A 107 -23.36 -7.48 -42.73
CA SER A 107 -23.45 -6.15 -43.36
C SER A 107 -22.11 -5.43 -43.46
N ASN A 108 -21.20 -5.64 -42.51
CA ASN A 108 -19.91 -4.95 -42.47
C ASN A 108 -18.84 -5.72 -43.26
N PRO A 109 -18.30 -5.15 -44.36
CA PRO A 109 -17.35 -5.85 -45.22
C PRO A 109 -16.01 -6.20 -44.55
N LYS A 110 -15.67 -5.55 -43.43
CA LYS A 110 -14.44 -5.84 -42.66
C LYS A 110 -14.64 -6.97 -41.65
N ALA A 111 -15.88 -7.29 -41.26
CA ALA A 111 -16.18 -8.20 -40.17
C ALA A 111 -15.52 -9.57 -40.33
N ARG A 112 -15.63 -10.18 -41.52
CA ARG A 112 -15.01 -11.50 -41.81
C ARG A 112 -13.48 -11.54 -41.67
N PHE A 113 -12.82 -10.38 -41.70
CA PHE A 113 -11.37 -10.25 -41.60
C PHE A 113 -10.87 -9.96 -40.19
N VAL A 114 -11.76 -9.61 -39.27
CA VAL A 114 -11.39 -9.31 -37.88
C VAL A 114 -12.02 -10.29 -36.90
N THR A 115 -13.21 -10.82 -37.20
CA THR A 115 -13.88 -11.79 -36.33
C THR A 115 -13.29 -13.18 -36.56
N ARG A 116 -12.51 -13.64 -35.59
CA ARG A 116 -11.86 -14.95 -35.60
C ARG A 116 -12.83 -16.08 -35.28
N VAL A 117 -13.76 -15.82 -34.37
CA VAL A 117 -14.78 -16.78 -33.92
C VAL A 117 -15.94 -16.05 -33.26
N VAL A 118 -17.14 -16.62 -33.34
CA VAL A 118 -18.30 -16.22 -32.53
C VAL A 118 -18.55 -17.27 -31.45
N GLN A 119 -18.73 -16.83 -30.22
CA GLN A 119 -18.94 -17.70 -29.05
C GLN A 119 -20.34 -17.50 -28.48
N PHE A 120 -21.03 -18.58 -28.14
CA PHE A 120 -22.15 -18.54 -27.20
C PHE A 120 -21.59 -18.62 -25.78
N GLY A 121 -21.87 -17.64 -24.91
CA GLY A 121 -21.32 -17.62 -23.55
C GLY A 121 -21.54 -16.34 -22.75
N SER A 122 -20.80 -16.11 -21.66
CA SER A 122 -20.01 -17.16 -20.98
C SER A 122 -20.94 -18.11 -20.23
N GLU A 123 -20.72 -19.41 -20.40
CA GLU A 123 -21.15 -20.49 -19.50
C GLU A 123 -22.67 -20.79 -19.46
N PRO A 124 -23.33 -20.93 -20.63
CA PRO A 124 -24.79 -21.10 -20.68
C PRO A 124 -25.30 -22.39 -20.02
N LEU A 125 -24.48 -23.44 -19.93
CA LEU A 125 -24.85 -24.69 -19.25
C LEU A 125 -24.70 -24.57 -17.74
N TYR A 126 -23.62 -23.94 -17.28
CA TYR A 126 -23.42 -23.67 -15.85
C TYR A 126 -24.52 -22.75 -15.29
N ASP A 127 -24.81 -21.68 -16.02
CA ASP A 127 -25.83 -20.70 -15.64
C ASP A 127 -27.27 -21.20 -15.86
N ASN A 128 -27.44 -22.38 -16.46
CA ASN A 128 -28.74 -22.90 -16.93
C ASN A 128 -29.48 -21.88 -17.81
N ALA A 129 -28.75 -21.14 -18.64
CA ALA A 129 -29.29 -20.07 -19.48
C ALA A 129 -30.16 -20.60 -20.64
N LEU A 130 -29.88 -21.80 -21.13
CA LEU A 130 -30.62 -22.44 -22.21
C LEU A 130 -30.52 -23.98 -22.13
N ASP A 131 -31.57 -24.70 -22.57
CA ASP A 131 -31.53 -26.17 -22.68
C ASP A 131 -30.42 -26.64 -23.64
N VAL A 132 -29.85 -27.82 -23.38
CA VAL A 132 -28.75 -28.37 -24.17
C VAL A 132 -29.12 -28.56 -25.64
N ASN A 133 -30.34 -29.03 -25.94
CA ASN A 133 -30.78 -29.26 -27.31
C ASN A 133 -31.01 -27.93 -28.03
N ASP A 134 -31.67 -26.99 -27.36
CA ASP A 134 -31.90 -25.65 -27.88
C ASP A 134 -30.55 -24.95 -28.15
N LEU A 135 -29.61 -24.98 -27.21
CA LEU A 135 -28.27 -24.41 -27.41
C LEU A 135 -27.53 -25.08 -28.58
N ALA A 136 -27.62 -26.40 -28.71
CA ALA A 136 -27.00 -27.12 -29.82
C ALA A 136 -27.62 -26.76 -31.18
N GLU A 137 -28.94 -26.55 -31.24
CA GLU A 137 -29.64 -26.04 -32.43
C GLU A 137 -29.18 -24.63 -32.77
N GLN A 138 -29.15 -23.73 -31.79
CA GLN A 138 -28.69 -22.34 -31.97
C GLN A 138 -27.24 -22.24 -32.47
N ILE A 139 -26.36 -23.11 -31.98
CA ILE A 139 -24.99 -23.22 -32.48
C ILE A 139 -24.95 -23.70 -33.93
N LYS A 140 -25.81 -24.67 -34.32
CA LYS A 140 -25.87 -25.16 -35.71
C LYS A 140 -26.40 -24.08 -36.66
N ASP A 141 -27.44 -23.37 -36.27
CA ASP A 141 -28.03 -22.28 -37.07
C ASP A 141 -27.01 -21.15 -37.30
N ALA A 142 -26.30 -20.75 -36.24
CA ALA A 142 -25.25 -19.74 -36.36
C ALA A 142 -24.09 -20.21 -37.25
N LYS A 143 -23.71 -21.50 -37.19
CA LYS A 143 -22.68 -22.08 -38.09
C LYS A 143 -23.11 -22.03 -39.54
N GLU A 144 -24.35 -22.38 -39.84
CA GLU A 144 -24.88 -22.33 -41.19
C GLU A 144 -24.89 -20.89 -41.71
N SER A 145 -25.42 -19.95 -40.92
CA SER A 145 -25.48 -18.52 -41.25
C SER A 145 -24.10 -17.91 -41.52
N LEU A 146 -23.09 -18.25 -40.70
CA LEU A 146 -21.74 -17.66 -40.80
C LEU A 146 -20.78 -18.41 -41.73
N SER A 147 -21.18 -19.57 -42.26
CA SER A 147 -20.34 -20.41 -43.11
C SER A 147 -19.81 -19.67 -44.34
N GLY A 148 -20.66 -18.88 -45.01
CA GLY A 148 -20.30 -18.06 -46.18
C GLY A 148 -19.32 -16.93 -45.88
N LEU A 149 -19.21 -16.51 -44.61
CA LEU A 149 -18.23 -15.53 -44.15
C LEU A 149 -16.92 -16.16 -43.69
N GLY A 150 -16.86 -17.50 -43.59
CA GLY A 150 -15.70 -18.21 -43.06
C GLY A 150 -15.44 -17.95 -41.58
N ILE A 151 -16.47 -17.57 -40.81
CA ILE A 151 -16.37 -17.30 -39.36
C ILE A 151 -16.83 -18.54 -38.59
N PRO A 152 -15.93 -19.22 -37.84
CA PRO A 152 -16.29 -20.33 -36.99
C PRO A 152 -17.20 -19.93 -35.82
N VAL A 153 -17.98 -20.88 -35.34
CA VAL A 153 -18.81 -20.73 -34.13
C VAL A 153 -18.41 -21.77 -33.09
N THR A 154 -18.28 -21.32 -31.85
CA THR A 154 -17.96 -22.15 -30.69
C THR A 154 -18.82 -21.77 -29.49
N ILE A 155 -18.57 -22.45 -28.37
CA ILE A 155 -19.16 -22.19 -27.06
C ILE A 155 -18.02 -21.84 -26.07
N SER A 156 -18.29 -20.91 -25.15
CA SER A 156 -17.42 -20.58 -24.01
C SER A 156 -18.11 -21.15 -22.77
N GLU A 157 -17.58 -22.20 -22.18
CA GLU A 157 -18.22 -22.98 -21.11
C GLU A 157 -17.16 -23.64 -20.21
N LEU A 158 -17.50 -23.89 -18.94
CA LEU A 158 -16.68 -24.63 -18.00
C LEU A 158 -16.78 -26.14 -18.25
N ALA A 159 -15.73 -26.90 -17.91
CA ALA A 159 -15.83 -28.36 -17.89
C ALA A 159 -16.95 -28.82 -16.94
N TYR A 160 -17.16 -28.10 -15.84
CA TYR A 160 -18.18 -28.36 -14.84
C TYR A 160 -19.62 -28.23 -15.38
N GLY A 161 -19.89 -27.24 -16.24
CA GLY A 161 -21.22 -27.05 -16.86
C GLY A 161 -21.62 -28.25 -17.73
N TYR A 162 -20.67 -28.81 -18.48
CA TYR A 162 -20.89 -30.04 -19.25
C TYR A 162 -21.08 -31.31 -18.41
N GLN A 163 -20.65 -31.29 -17.14
CA GLN A 163 -20.75 -32.42 -16.22
C GLN A 163 -22.04 -32.39 -15.40
N GLU A 164 -23.01 -31.54 -15.76
CA GLU A 164 -24.28 -31.36 -15.04
C GLU A 164 -24.06 -31.06 -13.54
N ALA A 165 -23.04 -30.24 -13.24
CA ALA A 165 -22.65 -29.91 -11.87
C ALA A 165 -22.28 -31.11 -10.97
N LYS A 166 -21.89 -32.24 -11.58
CA LYS A 166 -21.37 -33.44 -10.87
C LYS A 166 -19.85 -33.52 -10.89
N GLY A 167 -19.20 -32.56 -11.55
CA GLY A 167 -17.75 -32.48 -11.66
C GLY A 167 -17.07 -31.96 -10.41
N LYS A 168 -15.75 -31.88 -10.45
CA LYS A 168 -15.00 -31.12 -9.43
C LYS A 168 -14.96 -29.66 -9.87
N PHE A 169 -15.46 -28.77 -9.02
CA PHE A 169 -15.32 -27.33 -9.18
C PHE A 169 -14.08 -26.89 -8.41
N GLU A 170 -13.16 -26.17 -9.05
CA GLU A 170 -11.80 -25.77 -8.62
C GLU A 170 -11.68 -25.42 -7.12
N SER A 171 -11.53 -26.44 -6.27
CA SER A 171 -11.63 -26.30 -4.81
C SER A 171 -10.32 -26.53 -4.07
N ASP A 172 -9.25 -26.82 -4.80
CA ASP A 172 -7.93 -27.15 -4.24
C ASP A 172 -6.95 -25.98 -4.26
N ALA A 173 -7.21 -24.95 -5.07
CA ALA A 173 -6.33 -23.80 -5.22
C ALA A 173 -6.07 -23.08 -3.88
N SER A 174 -4.82 -22.70 -3.63
CA SER A 174 -4.40 -21.96 -2.42
C SER A 174 -3.61 -20.70 -2.77
N VAL A 175 -2.62 -20.87 -3.63
CA VAL A 175 -1.80 -19.80 -4.20
C VAL A 175 -1.70 -20.03 -5.70
N ALA A 176 -1.40 -18.97 -6.45
CA ALA A 176 -1.32 -18.97 -7.91
C ALA A 176 -0.39 -20.06 -8.46
N SER A 177 0.75 -20.32 -7.81
CA SER A 177 1.70 -21.36 -8.23
C SER A 177 1.18 -22.80 -8.05
N ASN A 178 0.17 -23.00 -7.21
CA ASN A 178 -0.38 -24.31 -6.85
C ASN A 178 -1.72 -24.61 -7.55
N SER A 179 -2.16 -23.79 -8.50
CA SER A 179 -3.44 -23.97 -9.18
C SER A 179 -3.37 -24.85 -10.43
N TRP A 180 -2.17 -25.31 -10.83
CA TRP A 180 -2.01 -26.06 -12.08
C TRP A 180 -2.88 -27.31 -12.17
N SER A 181 -3.07 -28.03 -11.05
CA SER A 181 -3.90 -29.23 -11.05
C SER A 181 -5.34 -28.93 -11.43
N ASP A 182 -5.88 -27.80 -10.99
CA ASP A 182 -7.24 -27.37 -11.33
C ASP A 182 -7.34 -27.06 -12.83
N VAL A 183 -6.38 -26.28 -13.36
CA VAL A 183 -6.29 -25.95 -14.80
C VAL A 183 -6.12 -27.21 -15.66
N GLU A 184 -5.25 -28.14 -15.23
CA GLU A 184 -4.95 -29.39 -15.94
C GLU A 184 -6.16 -30.34 -15.97
N ASN A 185 -6.90 -30.45 -14.86
CA ASN A 185 -8.11 -31.28 -14.79
C ASN A 185 -9.17 -30.85 -15.81
N ASP A 186 -9.39 -29.53 -15.92
CA ASP A 186 -10.35 -28.97 -16.88
C ASP A 186 -9.88 -29.17 -18.32
N ILE A 187 -8.60 -28.95 -18.59
CA ILE A 187 -7.99 -29.22 -19.91
C ILE A 187 -8.16 -30.69 -20.28
N ASP A 188 -7.83 -31.63 -19.40
CA ASP A 188 -7.91 -33.06 -19.65
C ASP A 188 -9.35 -33.50 -19.94
N TRP A 189 -10.33 -32.91 -19.26
CA TRP A 189 -11.73 -33.14 -19.55
C TRP A 189 -12.08 -32.69 -20.98
N PHE A 190 -11.66 -31.49 -21.40
CA PHE A 190 -11.90 -31.00 -22.75
C PHE A 190 -11.13 -31.78 -23.81
N VAL A 191 -9.92 -32.26 -23.53
CA VAL A 191 -9.15 -33.09 -24.47
C VAL A 191 -9.85 -34.43 -24.69
N LYS A 192 -10.35 -35.06 -23.63
CA LYS A 192 -11.06 -36.34 -23.69
C LYS A 192 -12.39 -36.23 -24.44
N ASN A 193 -13.15 -35.14 -24.24
CA ASN A 193 -14.52 -35.01 -24.74
C ASN A 193 -14.66 -34.10 -25.98
N GLY A 194 -13.65 -33.28 -26.28
CA GLY A 194 -13.69 -32.23 -27.30
C GLY A 194 -13.45 -32.70 -28.74
N GLN A 195 -13.15 -33.98 -28.96
CA GLN A 195 -12.95 -34.59 -30.29
C GLN A 195 -11.86 -33.88 -31.13
N GLY A 196 -10.76 -33.46 -30.49
CA GLY A 196 -9.62 -32.82 -31.16
C GLY A 196 -9.87 -31.38 -31.62
N LYS A 197 -10.97 -30.74 -31.18
CA LYS A 197 -11.22 -29.31 -31.45
C LYS A 197 -10.18 -28.42 -30.74
N LYS A 198 -9.94 -27.24 -31.31
CA LYS A 198 -9.09 -26.20 -30.71
C LYS A 198 -9.68 -25.74 -29.37
N ILE A 199 -8.82 -25.62 -28.35
CA ILE A 199 -9.19 -25.18 -27.00
C ILE A 199 -8.56 -23.80 -26.74
N TYR A 200 -9.35 -22.90 -26.14
CA TYR A 200 -8.90 -21.62 -25.63
C TYR A 200 -9.31 -21.43 -24.17
N LEU A 201 -8.39 -20.97 -23.32
CA LEU A 201 -8.72 -20.55 -21.96
C LEU A 201 -9.13 -19.07 -22.03
N SER A 202 -10.38 -18.73 -21.68
CA SER A 202 -10.99 -17.42 -22.01
C SER A 202 -11.24 -16.48 -20.81
N GLN A 203 -11.34 -17.02 -19.59
CA GLN A 203 -11.52 -16.28 -18.33
C GLN A 203 -10.38 -16.63 -17.36
N ASN A 204 -9.14 -16.41 -17.81
CA ASN A 204 -7.97 -16.96 -17.14
C ASN A 204 -7.25 -15.87 -16.33
N GLY A 205 -7.29 -15.94 -14.99
CA GLY A 205 -6.63 -14.97 -14.11
C GLY A 205 -6.64 -15.38 -12.63
N TRP A 206 -5.80 -14.72 -11.83
CA TRP A 206 -5.81 -14.83 -10.37
C TRP A 206 -6.05 -13.44 -9.77
N PRO A 207 -7.10 -13.23 -8.95
CA PRO A 207 -7.44 -11.90 -8.48
C PRO A 207 -6.51 -11.39 -7.39
N SER A 208 -6.23 -10.08 -7.37
CA SER A 208 -5.54 -9.41 -6.25
C SER A 208 -6.44 -9.02 -5.08
N LYS A 209 -7.75 -9.24 -5.19
CA LYS A 209 -8.71 -8.97 -4.11
C LYS A 209 -9.97 -9.81 -4.27
N THR A 210 -10.61 -10.14 -3.17
CA THR A 210 -11.94 -10.78 -3.14
C THR A 210 -13.03 -9.76 -2.86
N TYR A 211 -14.20 -9.92 -3.47
CA TYR A 211 -15.42 -9.17 -3.16
C TYR A 211 -16.65 -9.97 -3.57
N SER A 212 -17.84 -9.48 -3.24
CA SER A 212 -19.07 -10.21 -3.51
C SER A 212 -19.28 -10.45 -5.02
N GLY A 213 -19.42 -11.73 -5.40
CA GLY A 213 -19.50 -12.20 -6.78
C GLY A 213 -18.15 -12.60 -7.40
N VAL A 214 -17.03 -12.39 -6.69
CA VAL A 214 -15.67 -12.74 -7.09
C VAL A 214 -14.91 -13.34 -5.89
N GLU A 215 -15.58 -14.23 -5.18
CA GLU A 215 -14.98 -15.02 -4.11
C GLU A 215 -14.31 -16.28 -4.66
N PRO A 216 -13.17 -16.71 -4.09
CA PRO A 216 -12.58 -17.98 -4.46
C PRO A 216 -13.45 -19.15 -3.96
N ASN A 217 -13.48 -20.21 -4.75
CA ASN A 217 -14.15 -21.46 -4.37
C ASN A 217 -13.44 -22.19 -3.22
N SER A 218 -12.11 -22.01 -3.12
CA SER A 218 -11.30 -22.54 -2.04
C SER A 218 -11.14 -21.50 -0.93
N ALA A 219 -11.46 -21.89 0.30
CA ALA A 219 -11.20 -21.07 1.49
C ALA A 219 -9.70 -20.85 1.78
N ALA A 220 -8.82 -21.65 1.17
CA ALA A 220 -7.38 -21.50 1.30
C ALA A 220 -6.79 -20.54 0.24
N ALA A 221 -7.58 -20.12 -0.74
CA ALA A 221 -7.12 -19.25 -1.82
C ALA A 221 -6.80 -17.84 -1.30
N VAL A 222 -5.59 -17.37 -1.61
CA VAL A 222 -5.13 -16.03 -1.24
C VAL A 222 -5.30 -15.09 -2.44
N ALA A 223 -6.21 -14.12 -2.36
CA ALA A 223 -6.30 -13.04 -3.32
C ALA A 223 -5.51 -11.82 -2.82
N ASN A 224 -4.35 -11.56 -3.41
CA ASN A 224 -3.55 -10.37 -3.13
C ASN A 224 -2.70 -10.01 -4.35
N ILE A 225 -2.12 -8.81 -4.32
CA ILE A 225 -1.20 -8.34 -5.37
C ILE A 225 0.01 -9.26 -5.48
N GLU A 226 0.44 -9.96 -4.43
CA GLU A 226 1.58 -10.87 -4.55
C GLU A 226 1.27 -12.05 -5.49
N GLN A 227 0.10 -12.66 -5.33
CA GLN A 227 -0.39 -13.74 -6.18
C GLN A 227 -0.74 -13.26 -7.61
N GLU A 228 -1.13 -11.99 -7.77
CA GLU A 228 -1.33 -11.36 -9.07
C GLU A 228 0.00 -10.88 -9.71
N GLN A 229 0.98 -10.39 -8.92
CA GLN A 229 2.03 -9.44 -9.35
C GLN A 229 3.41 -9.45 -8.64
N HIS A 230 3.74 -10.21 -7.59
CA HIS A 230 5.11 -10.06 -7.03
C HIS A 230 6.19 -10.74 -7.90
N ARG A 231 6.95 -9.87 -8.57
CA ARG A 231 8.20 -10.06 -9.33
C ARG A 231 8.20 -10.87 -10.60
N ASP A 232 7.39 -11.90 -10.77
CA ASP A 232 7.11 -12.46 -12.09
C ASP A 232 5.79 -13.25 -11.97
N LYS A 233 4.69 -12.66 -12.44
CA LYS A 233 3.34 -13.21 -12.68
C LYS A 233 3.05 -14.64 -12.14
N ASP A 234 3.01 -14.98 -10.85
CA ASP A 234 2.93 -16.39 -10.40
C ASP A 234 1.94 -17.26 -11.19
N TYR A 235 0.74 -16.73 -11.49
CA TYR A 235 -0.23 -17.43 -12.32
C TYR A 235 0.10 -17.46 -13.82
N PHE A 236 0.43 -16.34 -14.45
CA PHE A 236 0.76 -16.34 -15.89
C PHE A 236 2.15 -16.93 -16.19
N ASN A 237 3.08 -16.87 -15.24
CA ASN A 237 4.33 -17.62 -15.23
C ASN A 237 4.06 -19.11 -15.13
N LEU A 238 3.15 -19.52 -14.24
CA LEU A 238 2.71 -20.91 -14.21
C LEU A 238 2.19 -21.33 -15.59
N LEU A 239 1.36 -20.53 -16.25
CA LEU A 239 0.92 -20.83 -17.62
C LEU A 239 2.07 -20.83 -18.64
N ASP A 240 2.99 -19.86 -18.56
CA ASP A 240 4.16 -19.76 -19.45
C ASP A 240 5.13 -20.94 -19.28
N ASP A 241 5.35 -21.42 -18.05
CA ASP A 241 6.15 -22.61 -17.73
C ASP A 241 5.54 -23.90 -18.29
N LYS A 242 4.23 -23.86 -18.59
CA LYS A 242 3.48 -24.95 -19.22
C LYS A 242 3.36 -24.77 -20.74
N CYS A 243 4.10 -23.82 -21.35
CA CYS A 243 4.09 -23.61 -22.80
C CYS A 243 4.39 -24.90 -23.60
N SER A 244 5.33 -25.73 -23.13
CA SER A 244 5.64 -27.02 -23.76
C SER A 244 4.45 -27.98 -23.73
N TYR A 245 3.74 -28.04 -22.61
CA TYR A 245 2.52 -28.82 -22.46
C TYR A 245 1.41 -28.29 -23.37
N PHE A 246 1.19 -26.97 -23.39
CA PHE A 246 0.17 -26.37 -24.26
C PHE A 246 0.40 -26.65 -25.74
N LYS A 247 1.65 -26.80 -26.21
CA LYS A 247 1.95 -27.16 -27.59
C LYS A 247 1.60 -28.60 -27.95
N THR A 248 1.56 -29.52 -26.98
CA THR A 248 1.29 -30.94 -27.24
C THR A 248 -0.19 -31.30 -27.31
N ILE A 249 -1.07 -30.38 -26.91
CA ILE A 249 -2.51 -30.64 -26.85
C ILE A 249 -3.12 -30.73 -28.27
N PRO A 250 -4.05 -31.69 -28.51
CA PRO A 250 -4.77 -31.80 -29.78
C PRO A 250 -5.47 -30.50 -30.22
N GLY A 251 -5.74 -30.38 -31.52
CA GLY A 251 -6.33 -29.16 -32.08
C GLY A 251 -5.33 -28.03 -32.32
N GLY A 252 -4.02 -28.32 -32.28
CA GLY A 252 -2.96 -27.33 -32.54
C GLY A 252 -2.50 -26.58 -31.30
N GLY A 253 -2.60 -27.20 -30.12
CA GLY A 253 -2.22 -26.65 -28.83
C GLY A 253 -3.27 -25.72 -28.20
N ILE A 254 -3.01 -25.25 -26.98
CA ILE A 254 -3.91 -24.37 -26.21
C ILE A 254 -3.44 -22.92 -26.29
N GLY A 255 -4.35 -22.02 -26.66
CA GLY A 255 -4.18 -20.58 -26.50
C GLY A 255 -4.90 -20.07 -25.25
N TRP A 256 -4.41 -19.00 -24.62
CA TRP A 256 -5.07 -18.42 -23.45
C TRP A 256 -5.17 -16.89 -23.52
N PHE A 257 -6.29 -16.38 -23.00
CA PHE A 257 -6.59 -14.97 -22.83
C PHE A 257 -6.41 -14.59 -21.36
N ALA A 258 -5.73 -13.48 -21.07
CA ALA A 258 -5.80 -12.88 -19.74
C ALA A 258 -7.24 -12.41 -19.46
N HIS A 259 -7.71 -12.59 -18.22
CA HIS A 259 -9.11 -12.42 -17.82
C HIS A 259 -9.71 -11.05 -18.13
N ILE A 260 -8.99 -9.95 -17.88
CA ILE A 260 -9.51 -8.63 -18.23
C ILE A 260 -8.41 -7.60 -18.55
N TYR A 261 -8.73 -6.66 -19.43
CA TYR A 261 -7.78 -5.66 -19.92
C TYR A 261 -7.41 -4.59 -18.88
N SER A 262 -8.30 -4.22 -17.96
CA SER A 262 -8.07 -3.13 -17.01
C SER A 262 -8.86 -3.33 -15.72
N ASP A 263 -8.34 -2.84 -14.59
CA ASP A 263 -9.01 -2.97 -13.28
C ASP A 263 -10.32 -2.18 -13.24
N ASP A 264 -10.39 -1.12 -14.04
CA ASP A 264 -11.61 -0.34 -14.24
C ASP A 264 -12.75 -1.16 -14.87
N GLN A 265 -12.44 -2.29 -15.52
CA GLN A 265 -13.43 -3.20 -16.11
C GLN A 265 -13.86 -4.28 -15.11
N GLU A 266 -12.91 -4.85 -14.37
CA GLU A 266 -13.19 -5.78 -13.28
C GLU A 266 -12.10 -5.66 -12.20
N PRO A 267 -12.42 -5.13 -11.00
CA PRO A 267 -11.42 -4.84 -9.98
C PRO A 267 -10.64 -6.07 -9.54
N GLY A 268 -9.31 -5.98 -9.52
CA GLY A 268 -8.45 -7.04 -9.03
C GLY A 268 -8.01 -8.04 -10.10
N TYR A 269 -8.44 -7.86 -11.35
CA TYR A 269 -7.98 -8.66 -12.49
C TYR A 269 -7.24 -7.84 -13.56
N GLY A 270 -7.11 -6.54 -13.33
CA GLY A 270 -6.79 -5.54 -14.32
C GLY A 270 -5.33 -5.45 -14.74
N PHE A 271 -5.09 -5.79 -16.00
CA PHE A 271 -3.75 -5.86 -16.58
C PHE A 271 -2.97 -4.52 -16.77
N ARG A 272 -3.46 -3.34 -16.34
CA ARG A 272 -3.08 -2.05 -16.99
C ARG A 272 -2.11 -1.12 -16.26
N ALA A 273 -2.32 -0.76 -14.99
CA ALA A 273 -1.62 0.41 -14.43
C ALA A 273 -0.12 0.17 -14.24
N LEU A 274 0.25 -0.86 -13.48
CA LEU A 274 1.66 -1.14 -13.17
C LEU A 274 2.41 -1.71 -14.36
N ASN A 275 1.77 -2.53 -15.21
CA ASN A 275 2.38 -3.03 -16.45
C ASN A 275 2.76 -1.91 -17.44
N ALA A 276 2.04 -0.78 -17.42
CA ALA A 276 2.37 0.38 -18.24
C ALA A 276 3.47 1.27 -17.64
N ILE A 277 3.79 1.11 -16.35
CA ILE A 277 4.73 1.96 -15.61
C ILE A 277 6.05 1.22 -15.37
N LEU A 278 6.01 0.04 -14.76
CA LEU A 278 7.18 -0.66 -14.23
C LEU A 278 8.24 -0.96 -15.31
N PRO A 279 7.90 -1.43 -16.53
CA PRO A 279 8.90 -1.65 -17.57
C PRO A 279 9.63 -0.38 -18.01
N LEU A 280 8.96 0.78 -17.93
CA LEU A 280 9.54 2.07 -18.32
C LEU A 280 10.49 2.64 -17.26
N ILE A 281 10.49 2.14 -16.02
CA ILE A 281 11.32 2.71 -14.96
C ILE A 281 12.81 2.60 -15.28
N THR A 282 13.23 1.52 -15.94
CA THR A 282 14.64 1.31 -16.31
C THR A 282 15.05 2.08 -17.56
N THR A 283 14.13 2.26 -18.52
CA THR A 283 14.44 2.82 -19.84
C THR A 283 14.05 4.30 -20.00
N ALA A 284 12.95 4.71 -19.38
CA ALA A 284 12.38 6.06 -19.45
C ALA A 284 11.76 6.46 -18.09
N PRO A 285 12.57 6.64 -17.03
CA PRO A 285 12.06 6.84 -15.67
C PRO A 285 11.14 8.06 -15.50
N TYR A 286 11.42 9.14 -16.23
CA TYR A 286 10.55 10.33 -16.23
C TYR A 286 9.16 10.05 -16.82
N GLU A 287 9.09 9.27 -17.90
CA GLU A 287 7.80 8.89 -18.50
C GLU A 287 7.02 7.95 -17.58
N ALA A 288 7.70 7.00 -16.92
CA ALA A 288 7.13 6.14 -15.91
C ALA A 288 6.52 6.96 -14.75
N HIS A 289 7.27 7.95 -14.26
CA HIS A 289 6.82 8.90 -13.23
C HIS A 289 5.56 9.66 -13.67
N GLN A 290 5.54 10.27 -14.86
CA GLN A 290 4.38 11.00 -15.35
C GLN A 290 3.14 10.09 -15.54
N LYS A 291 3.35 8.85 -16.00
CA LYS A 291 2.28 7.85 -16.12
C LYS A 291 1.71 7.47 -14.76
N ALA A 292 2.55 7.19 -13.76
CA ALA A 292 2.12 6.88 -12.40
C ALA A 292 1.23 7.99 -11.81
N ARG A 293 1.65 9.25 -11.93
CA ARG A 293 0.84 10.40 -11.50
C ARG A 293 -0.51 10.46 -12.22
N THR A 294 -0.51 10.23 -13.53
CA THR A 294 -1.72 10.29 -14.36
C THR A 294 -2.72 9.20 -13.99
N PHE A 295 -2.25 7.96 -13.82
CA PHE A 295 -3.09 6.85 -13.38
C PHE A 295 -3.64 7.09 -11.97
N ALA A 296 -2.78 7.42 -11.01
CA ALA A 296 -3.20 7.73 -9.65
C ALA A 296 -4.23 8.87 -9.59
N SER A 297 -4.04 9.94 -10.36
CA SER A 297 -5.01 11.05 -10.43
C SER A 297 -6.37 10.62 -10.97
N ARG A 298 -6.41 9.67 -11.91
CA ARG A 298 -7.68 9.11 -12.42
C ARG A 298 -8.36 8.27 -11.35
N TYR A 299 -7.61 7.40 -10.67
CA TYR A 299 -8.14 6.58 -9.58
C TYR A 299 -8.70 7.44 -8.44
N VAL A 300 -8.00 8.50 -8.03
CA VAL A 300 -8.47 9.47 -7.03
C VAL A 300 -9.79 10.12 -7.48
N LYS A 301 -9.89 10.57 -8.74
CA LYS A 301 -11.13 11.17 -9.28
C LYS A 301 -12.32 10.20 -9.28
N SER A 302 -12.03 8.91 -9.42
CA SER A 302 -13.04 7.84 -9.38
C SER A 302 -13.26 7.27 -7.96
N ASN A 303 -12.75 7.93 -6.91
CA ASN A 303 -12.80 7.47 -5.52
C ASN A 303 -12.15 6.08 -5.26
N GLN A 304 -11.29 5.61 -6.17
CA GLN A 304 -10.55 4.36 -6.02
C GLN A 304 -9.22 4.62 -5.28
N TYR A 305 -9.32 5.04 -4.02
CA TYR A 305 -8.17 5.51 -3.25
C TYR A 305 -7.14 4.41 -2.99
N ASP A 306 -7.57 3.18 -2.70
CA ASP A 306 -6.67 2.05 -2.45
C ASP A 306 -5.82 1.70 -3.68
N THR A 307 -6.45 1.65 -4.85
CA THR A 307 -5.75 1.45 -6.13
C THR A 307 -4.75 2.57 -6.41
N ALA A 308 -5.12 3.83 -6.12
CA ALA A 308 -4.21 4.96 -6.28
C ALA A 308 -2.99 4.85 -5.36
N ILE A 309 -3.21 4.50 -4.08
CA ILE A 309 -2.16 4.28 -3.09
C ILE A 309 -1.18 3.22 -3.58
N ASP A 310 -1.70 2.08 -4.04
CA ASP A 310 -0.85 0.97 -4.49
C ASP A 310 -0.01 1.35 -5.72
N VAL A 311 -0.63 1.95 -6.74
CA VAL A 311 0.08 2.42 -7.94
C VAL A 311 1.18 3.41 -7.57
N LEU A 312 0.89 4.37 -6.69
CA LEU A 312 1.87 5.36 -6.24
C LEU A 312 3.00 4.71 -5.45
N PHE A 313 2.68 3.82 -4.51
CA PHE A 313 3.64 3.13 -3.68
C PHE A 313 4.61 2.28 -4.50
N GLN A 314 4.08 1.39 -5.35
CA GLN A 314 4.91 0.50 -6.17
C GLN A 314 5.77 1.29 -7.16
N SER A 315 5.20 2.29 -7.83
CA SER A 315 5.93 3.13 -8.76
C SER A 315 7.05 3.93 -8.06
N ALA A 316 6.76 4.52 -6.88
CA ALA A 316 7.74 5.23 -6.09
C ALA A 316 8.88 4.30 -5.65
N ARG A 317 8.54 3.12 -5.13
CA ARG A 317 9.49 2.10 -4.67
C ARG A 317 10.48 1.72 -5.77
N GLU A 318 9.98 1.41 -6.96
CA GLU A 318 10.83 0.99 -8.08
C GLU A 318 11.65 2.16 -8.67
N LEU A 319 11.10 3.39 -8.71
CA LEU A 319 11.88 4.58 -9.08
C LEU A 319 13.03 4.85 -8.11
N LEU A 320 12.80 4.70 -6.81
CA LEU A 320 13.85 4.87 -5.78
C LEU A 320 14.97 3.84 -5.96
N LYS A 321 14.62 2.57 -6.19
CA LYS A 321 15.61 1.50 -6.48
C LYS A 321 16.44 1.78 -7.74
N ASN A 322 15.88 2.51 -8.70
CA ASN A 322 16.56 2.90 -9.95
C ASN A 322 17.27 4.27 -9.84
N GLY A 323 17.53 4.75 -8.62
CA GLY A 323 18.31 5.96 -8.40
C GLY A 323 17.58 7.24 -8.83
N GLN A 324 16.24 7.25 -8.78
CA GLN A 324 15.40 8.41 -9.09
C GLN A 324 14.74 9.00 -7.83
N PRO A 325 15.51 9.57 -6.88
CA PRO A 325 14.97 10.03 -5.60
C PRO A 325 13.94 11.14 -5.76
N GLY A 326 14.14 12.09 -6.68
CA GLY A 326 13.18 13.17 -6.91
C GLY A 326 11.79 12.65 -7.33
N SER A 327 11.73 11.73 -8.30
CA SER A 327 10.47 11.14 -8.76
C SER A 327 9.83 10.24 -7.70
N GLY A 328 10.63 9.43 -6.99
CA GLY A 328 10.15 8.60 -5.90
C GLY A 328 9.55 9.41 -4.74
N SER A 329 10.21 10.51 -4.37
CA SER A 329 9.73 11.43 -3.32
C SER A 329 8.48 12.21 -3.71
N ASP A 330 8.35 12.59 -4.99
CA ASP A 330 7.14 13.22 -5.51
C ASP A 330 5.95 12.24 -5.48
N LEU A 331 6.12 11.01 -5.95
CA LEU A 331 5.05 10.00 -5.91
C LEU A 331 4.66 9.63 -4.47
N THR A 332 5.62 9.55 -3.56
CA THR A 332 5.33 9.33 -2.13
C THR A 332 4.58 10.50 -1.52
N SER A 333 4.92 11.74 -1.90
CA SER A 333 4.17 12.92 -1.47
C SER A 333 2.73 12.85 -1.96
N PHE A 334 2.51 12.48 -3.21
CA PHE A 334 1.17 12.30 -3.75
C PHE A 334 0.43 11.16 -3.02
N MET A 335 1.11 10.06 -2.67
CA MET A 335 0.52 8.98 -1.89
C MET A 335 0.01 9.48 -0.52
N LEU A 336 0.80 10.32 0.16
CA LEU A 336 0.37 10.96 1.41
C LEU A 336 -0.81 11.92 1.22
N ASP A 337 -0.87 12.64 0.09
CA ASP A 337 -2.06 13.47 -0.23
C ASP A 337 -3.31 12.59 -0.44
N VAL A 338 -3.16 11.38 -0.99
CA VAL A 338 -4.24 10.39 -1.09
C VAL A 338 -4.63 9.84 0.29
N TYR A 339 -3.66 9.60 1.18
CA TYR A 339 -3.93 9.23 2.58
C TYR A 339 -4.76 10.30 3.28
N GLU A 340 -4.39 11.56 3.14
CA GLU A 340 -5.15 12.70 3.68
C GLU A 340 -6.57 12.73 3.12
N THR A 341 -6.72 12.55 1.80
CA THR A 341 -8.03 12.58 1.13
C THR A 341 -8.94 11.44 1.59
N LYS A 342 -8.42 10.22 1.73
CA LYS A 342 -9.18 9.05 2.18
C LYS A 342 -9.37 9.01 3.70
N SER A 343 -8.66 9.84 4.46
CA SER A 343 -8.51 9.71 5.91
C SER A 343 -7.93 8.35 6.31
N GLU A 344 -6.86 7.94 5.63
CA GLU A 344 -6.18 6.67 5.88
C GLU A 344 -5.64 6.60 7.33
N PRO A 345 -5.97 5.54 8.10
CA PRO A 345 -5.51 5.43 9.48
C PRO A 345 -4.02 5.10 9.56
N VAL A 346 -3.40 5.52 10.66
CA VAL A 346 -2.05 5.09 11.02
C VAL A 346 -2.13 3.65 11.53
N ASN A 347 -1.61 2.70 10.75
CA ASN A 347 -1.54 1.28 11.08
C ASN A 347 -0.22 0.68 10.56
N ASP A 348 0.01 -0.62 10.79
CA ASP A 348 1.26 -1.28 10.39
C ASP A 348 1.50 -1.28 8.88
N GLU A 349 0.44 -1.30 8.08
CA GLU A 349 0.51 -1.33 6.63
C GLU A 349 0.88 0.06 6.05
N SER A 350 0.17 1.11 6.47
CA SER A 350 0.43 2.49 6.05
C SER A 350 1.81 2.97 6.55
N ARG A 351 2.20 2.59 7.77
CA ARG A 351 3.55 2.79 8.31
C ARG A 351 4.60 2.00 7.54
N GLY A 352 4.33 0.74 7.21
CA GLY A 352 5.22 -0.14 6.47
C GLY A 352 5.61 0.42 5.10
N ARG A 353 4.64 1.00 4.38
CA ARG A 353 4.90 1.69 3.11
C ARG A 353 5.85 2.88 3.28
N LEU A 354 5.60 3.74 4.27
CA LEU A 354 6.41 4.94 4.49
C LEU A 354 7.85 4.60 4.93
N THR A 355 8.01 3.66 5.86
CA THR A 355 9.34 3.23 6.32
C THR A 355 10.17 2.64 5.18
N GLN A 356 9.57 1.84 4.30
CA GLN A 356 10.24 1.30 3.13
C GLN A 356 10.70 2.40 2.15
N LEU A 357 9.81 3.36 1.83
CA LEU A 357 10.14 4.45 0.90
C LEU A 357 11.21 5.39 1.49
N ILE A 358 11.15 5.68 2.79
CA ILE A 358 12.17 6.47 3.50
C ILE A 358 13.54 5.79 3.44
N ALA A 359 13.62 4.48 3.68
CA ALA A 359 14.88 3.73 3.57
C ALA A 359 15.44 3.78 2.15
N LEU A 360 14.61 3.51 1.14
CA LEU A 360 15.04 3.46 -0.26
C LEU A 360 15.51 4.81 -0.81
N THR A 361 15.08 5.93 -0.21
CA THR A 361 15.51 7.26 -0.63
C THR A 361 16.99 7.52 -0.31
N GLY A 362 17.52 6.86 0.71
CA GLY A 362 18.90 7.02 1.14
C GLY A 362 19.22 8.41 1.74
N PRO A 363 20.48 8.62 2.17
CA PRO A 363 20.89 9.84 2.86
C PRO A 363 21.24 11.01 1.95
N SER A 364 21.23 10.81 0.62
CA SER A 364 21.70 11.83 -0.33
C SER A 364 20.65 12.90 -0.62
N GLY A 365 21.02 14.16 -0.46
CA GLY A 365 20.17 15.32 -0.76
C GLY A 365 19.09 15.58 0.29
N GLY A 366 18.11 16.44 -0.05
CA GLY A 366 17.04 16.85 0.87
C GLY A 366 15.78 15.96 0.84
N TRP A 367 15.72 15.01 -0.10
CA TRP A 367 14.51 14.24 -0.41
C TRP A 367 13.99 13.41 0.76
N ARG A 368 14.88 12.68 1.44
CA ARG A 368 14.49 11.85 2.58
C ARG A 368 13.95 12.68 3.74
N LYS A 369 14.57 13.84 4.01
CA LYS A 369 14.06 14.76 5.04
C LYS A 369 12.64 15.22 4.71
N THR A 370 12.39 15.62 3.46
CA THR A 370 11.04 16.02 3.03
C THR A 370 10.01 14.90 3.23
N MET A 371 10.37 13.65 2.93
CA MET A 371 9.48 12.51 3.14
C MET A 371 9.24 12.24 4.63
N ILE A 372 10.28 12.29 5.46
CA ILE A 372 10.19 12.18 6.92
C ILE A 372 9.24 13.24 7.49
N ASP A 373 9.45 14.51 7.14
CA ASP A 373 8.65 15.62 7.66
C ASP A 373 7.16 15.44 7.33
N LYS A 374 6.84 15.06 6.08
CA LYS A 374 5.46 14.81 5.64
C LYS A 374 4.85 13.58 6.31
N ALA A 375 5.60 12.50 6.43
CA ALA A 375 5.14 11.26 7.07
C ALA A 375 4.83 11.48 8.56
N ILE A 376 5.71 12.19 9.29
CA ILE A 376 5.46 12.56 10.68
C ILE A 376 4.25 13.47 10.80
N ALA A 377 4.13 14.51 9.96
CA ALA A 377 2.98 15.41 9.98
C ALA A 377 1.64 14.68 9.74
N TRP A 378 1.57 13.80 8.75
CA TRP A 378 0.40 12.97 8.49
C TRP A 378 0.07 12.10 9.72
N SER A 379 1.07 11.40 10.27
CA SER A 379 0.88 10.51 11.40
C SER A 379 0.47 11.23 12.69
N ALA A 380 0.91 12.47 12.89
CA ALA A 380 0.51 13.30 14.02
C ALA A 380 -0.95 13.74 13.93
N LYS A 381 -1.44 13.92 12.70
CA LYS A 381 -2.82 14.33 12.41
C LYS A 381 -3.81 13.17 12.46
N HIS A 382 -3.40 11.99 11.99
CA HIS A 382 -4.28 10.81 11.86
C HIS A 382 -4.05 9.74 12.94
N GLY A 383 -2.99 9.88 13.74
CA GLY A 383 -2.67 8.99 14.84
C GLY A 383 -3.07 9.56 16.20
N PRO A 384 -2.95 8.76 17.27
CA PRO A 384 -3.29 9.17 18.63
C PRO A 384 -2.27 10.11 19.27
N CYS A 385 -1.06 10.20 18.69
CA CYS A 385 0.06 10.92 19.27
C CYS A 385 0.33 12.24 18.53
N PRO A 386 0.23 13.41 19.19
CA PRO A 386 0.42 14.71 18.54
C PRO A 386 1.86 14.97 18.07
N ALA A 387 2.83 14.18 18.54
CA ALA A 387 4.21 14.21 18.09
C ALA A 387 4.47 13.30 16.88
N GLY A 388 3.45 12.63 16.33
CA GLY A 388 3.60 11.61 15.30
C GLY A 388 3.60 10.19 15.87
N ASP A 389 3.50 9.21 14.98
CA ASP A 389 3.45 7.79 15.33
C ASP A 389 4.75 7.33 16.04
N PRO A 390 4.67 6.76 17.26
CA PRO A 390 5.85 6.37 18.05
C PRO A 390 6.79 5.38 17.36
N ASP A 391 6.26 4.47 16.54
CA ASP A 391 7.03 3.46 15.82
C ASP A 391 7.76 4.06 14.62
N LEU A 392 7.08 4.91 13.87
CA LEU A 392 7.67 5.66 12.77
C LEU A 392 8.79 6.58 13.29
N GLN A 393 8.56 7.27 14.42
CA GLN A 393 9.57 8.08 15.09
C GLN A 393 10.78 7.22 15.54
N HIS A 394 10.54 6.06 16.14
CA HIS A 394 11.61 5.14 16.54
C HIS A 394 12.47 4.70 15.35
N TYR A 395 11.82 4.25 14.26
CA TYR A 395 12.47 3.81 13.05
C TYR A 395 13.35 4.89 12.41
N ILE A 396 12.82 6.12 12.30
CA ILE A 396 13.56 7.24 11.71
C ILE A 396 14.77 7.62 12.57
N GLY A 397 14.59 7.66 13.90
CA GLY A 397 15.68 7.90 14.83
C GLY A 397 16.79 6.84 14.70
N GLU A 398 16.42 5.56 14.64
CA GLU A 398 17.37 4.46 14.47
C GLU A 398 18.10 4.53 13.12
N LEU A 399 17.39 4.83 12.04
CA LEU A 399 17.97 5.00 10.70
C LEU A 399 19.03 6.11 10.70
N LEU A 400 18.71 7.29 11.23
CA LEU A 400 19.62 8.44 11.27
C LEU A 400 20.80 8.21 12.22
N TYR A 401 20.57 7.51 13.34
CA TYR A 401 21.63 7.14 14.27
C TYR A 401 22.66 6.21 13.62
N LYS A 402 22.21 5.17 12.89
CA LYS A 402 23.10 4.25 12.16
C LYS A 402 23.96 4.94 11.11
N GLU A 403 23.53 6.11 10.63
CA GLU A 403 24.24 6.93 9.66
C GLU A 403 25.13 8.02 10.30
N GLY A 404 25.19 8.10 11.63
CA GLY A 404 25.97 9.11 12.35
C GLY A 404 25.32 10.50 12.39
N ALA A 405 24.09 10.65 11.92
CA ALA A 405 23.37 11.92 11.92
C ALA A 405 22.71 12.20 13.28
N PHE A 406 23.53 12.33 14.34
CA PHE A 406 23.05 12.37 15.72
C PHE A 406 22.11 13.55 16.02
N ASP A 407 22.43 14.76 15.50
CA ASP A 407 21.56 15.94 15.63
C ASP A 407 20.17 15.71 15.04
N ALA A 408 20.10 14.99 13.92
CA ALA A 408 18.84 14.69 13.26
C ALA A 408 18.07 13.55 13.95
N ALA A 409 18.77 12.56 14.52
CA ALA A 409 18.18 11.39 15.16
C ALA A 409 17.54 11.72 16.54
N GLU A 410 18.15 12.61 17.32
CA GLU A 410 17.69 12.98 18.66
C GLU A 410 16.19 13.33 18.75
N PRO A 411 15.66 14.30 17.97
CA PRO A 411 14.26 14.70 18.11
C PRO A 411 13.30 13.54 17.88
N HIS A 412 13.65 12.58 17.00
CA HIS A 412 12.83 11.41 16.73
C HIS A 412 12.82 10.41 17.90
N PHE A 413 13.96 10.14 18.52
CA PHE A 413 14.00 9.29 19.73
C PHE A 413 13.27 9.92 20.93
N LEU A 414 13.38 11.24 21.11
CA LEU A 414 12.66 11.96 22.15
C LEU A 414 11.14 11.96 21.89
N ALA A 415 10.71 12.18 20.64
CA ALA A 415 9.31 12.20 20.24
C ALA A 415 8.64 10.81 20.29
N SER A 416 9.39 9.75 19.98
CA SER A 416 8.90 8.37 20.02
C SER A 416 8.38 7.97 21.40
N GLY A 417 9.05 8.40 22.48
CA GLY A 417 8.66 8.07 23.84
C GLY A 417 8.79 6.59 24.23
N LYS A 418 9.18 5.70 23.30
CA LYS A 418 9.37 4.28 23.58
C LYS A 418 10.60 4.01 24.44
N ARG A 419 10.53 2.93 25.22
CA ARG A 419 11.66 2.44 26.02
C ARG A 419 12.89 2.15 25.17
N ASP A 420 12.70 1.52 24.02
CA ASP A 420 13.81 1.16 23.13
C ASP A 420 14.44 2.38 22.47
N SER A 421 13.64 3.42 22.16
CA SER A 421 14.14 4.73 21.72
C SER A 421 15.02 5.39 22.78
N ALA A 422 14.60 5.34 24.05
CA ALA A 422 15.38 5.88 25.16
C ALA A 422 16.71 5.14 25.36
N ARG A 423 16.75 3.82 25.14
CA ARG A 423 17.98 3.02 25.15
C ARG A 423 18.93 3.44 24.03
N LEU A 424 18.43 3.51 22.79
CA LEU A 424 19.26 3.91 21.64
C LEU A 424 19.74 5.36 21.76
N LEU A 425 18.91 6.25 22.30
CA LEU A 425 19.29 7.63 22.60
C LEU A 425 20.48 7.69 23.58
N ALA A 426 20.47 6.84 24.62
CA ALA A 426 21.58 6.76 25.58
C ALA A 426 22.88 6.30 24.91
N GLU A 427 22.82 5.26 24.07
CA GLU A 427 23.97 4.77 23.30
C GLU A 427 24.52 5.85 22.36
N MET A 428 23.65 6.50 21.60
CA MET A 428 23.99 7.60 20.69
C MET A 428 24.64 8.76 21.44
N PHE A 429 24.08 9.18 22.57
CA PHE A 429 24.61 10.28 23.38
C PHE A 429 25.93 9.95 24.06
N ILE A 430 26.19 8.69 24.42
CA ILE A 430 27.52 8.29 24.91
C ILE A 430 28.57 8.41 23.80
N GLN A 431 28.24 7.98 22.58
CA GLN A 431 29.13 8.13 21.43
C GLN A 431 29.39 9.61 21.13
N TRP A 432 28.35 10.42 21.08
CA TRP A 432 28.45 11.84 20.80
C TRP A 432 29.21 12.61 21.89
N ALA A 433 28.97 12.27 23.15
CA ALA A 433 29.67 12.88 24.28
C ALA A 433 31.18 12.54 24.30
N ALA A 434 31.59 11.41 23.72
CA ALA A 434 32.99 10.98 23.73
C ALA A 434 33.94 11.96 23.03
N GLU A 435 33.43 12.72 22.04
CA GLU A 435 34.23 13.73 21.32
C GLU A 435 34.57 14.95 22.20
N SER A 436 33.66 15.32 23.11
CA SER A 436 33.76 16.54 23.92
C SER A 436 34.04 16.28 25.41
N GLY A 437 33.91 15.03 25.86
CA GLY A 437 33.92 14.64 27.27
C GLY A 437 32.75 15.19 28.09
N SER A 438 31.73 15.78 27.44
CA SER A 438 30.65 16.53 28.10
C SER A 438 29.46 15.65 28.52
N TYR A 439 29.74 14.51 29.16
CA TYR A 439 28.72 13.50 29.50
C TYR A 439 27.55 14.04 30.33
N GLY A 440 27.80 14.92 31.29
CA GLY A 440 26.77 15.54 32.12
C GLY A 440 25.73 16.35 31.33
N ALA A 441 26.15 17.06 30.28
CA ALA A 441 25.22 17.81 29.43
C ALA A 441 24.28 16.87 28.66
N PHE A 442 24.82 15.76 28.13
CA PHE A 442 24.03 14.75 27.43
C PHE A 442 23.10 13.96 28.36
N ALA A 443 23.50 13.73 29.62
CA ALA A 443 22.60 13.16 30.63
C ALA A 443 21.37 14.04 30.84
N LEU A 444 21.54 15.36 30.97
CA LEU A 444 20.41 16.30 31.07
C LEU A 444 19.58 16.33 29.78
N ARG A 445 20.24 16.38 28.62
CA ARG A 445 19.61 16.46 27.28
C ARG A 445 18.68 15.28 27.02
N GLY A 446 19.02 14.07 27.50
CA GLY A 446 18.15 12.90 27.34
C GLY A 446 17.16 12.68 28.49
N THR A 447 17.44 13.17 29.70
CA THR A 447 16.55 12.98 30.86
C THR A 447 15.44 14.04 30.94
N ILE A 448 15.78 15.32 30.81
CA ILE A 448 14.85 16.43 31.08
C ILE A 448 13.64 16.41 30.13
N PRO A 449 13.79 16.22 28.80
CA PRO A 449 12.64 16.21 27.89
C PRO A 449 11.66 15.05 28.17
N TYR A 450 12.15 13.85 28.51
CA TYR A 450 11.26 12.74 28.88
C TYR A 450 10.49 13.05 30.16
N LEU A 451 11.11 13.70 31.15
CA LEU A 451 10.41 14.15 32.35
C LEU A 451 9.38 15.25 32.04
N GLN A 452 9.71 16.25 31.21
CA GLN A 452 8.73 17.28 30.79
C GLN A 452 7.51 16.66 30.08
N ASN A 453 7.70 15.54 29.38
CA ASN A 453 6.62 14.80 28.73
C ASN A 453 5.81 13.91 29.70
N GLY A 454 6.20 13.80 30.97
CA GLY A 454 5.57 12.90 31.94
C GLY A 454 6.06 11.45 31.85
N ASN A 455 7.02 11.14 30.98
CA ASN A 455 7.44 9.78 30.66
C ASN A 455 8.62 9.33 31.55
N VAL A 456 8.31 8.97 32.79
CA VAL A 456 9.29 8.47 33.76
C VAL A 456 9.97 7.19 33.30
N LEU A 457 9.23 6.31 32.61
CA LEU A 457 9.76 5.02 32.15
C LEU A 457 10.89 5.21 31.12
N ALA A 458 10.69 6.08 30.12
CA ALA A 458 11.72 6.43 29.16
C ALA A 458 12.90 7.16 29.83
N ALA A 459 12.63 8.14 30.70
CA ALA A 459 13.68 8.87 31.43
C ALA A 459 14.56 7.93 32.27
N LYS A 460 13.95 6.98 32.98
CA LYS A 460 14.64 5.95 33.78
C LYS A 460 15.46 5.01 32.91
N THR A 461 14.87 4.55 31.81
CA THR A 461 15.57 3.66 30.87
C THR A 461 16.79 4.36 30.29
N PHE A 462 16.62 5.58 29.77
CA PHE A 462 17.71 6.39 29.25
C PHE A 462 18.84 6.53 30.29
N ILE A 463 18.55 7.06 31.49
CA ILE A 463 19.62 7.38 32.44
C ILE A 463 20.33 6.14 32.98
N ARG A 464 19.61 5.01 33.12
CA ARG A 464 20.21 3.74 33.54
C ARG A 464 21.19 3.21 32.51
N HIS A 465 20.78 3.19 31.23
CA HIS A 465 21.63 2.75 30.13
C HIS A 465 22.80 3.72 29.89
N PHE A 466 22.56 5.04 30.01
CA PHE A 466 23.60 6.05 29.88
C PHE A 466 24.67 5.87 30.95
N THR A 467 24.27 5.72 32.22
CA THR A 467 25.19 5.58 33.35
C THR A 467 26.00 4.29 33.28
N SER A 468 25.39 3.17 32.86
CA SER A 468 26.11 1.89 32.71
C SER A 468 27.15 1.92 31.59
N ALA A 469 26.96 2.78 30.59
CA ALA A 469 27.84 2.95 29.43
C ALA A 469 28.91 4.06 29.62
N LEU A 470 28.92 4.79 30.74
CA LEU A 470 29.92 5.83 31.00
C LEU A 470 31.34 5.26 31.04
N PRO A 471 32.34 5.99 30.51
CA PRO A 471 33.73 5.57 30.57
C PRO A 471 34.27 5.57 32.00
N THR A 472 35.26 4.73 32.28
CA THR A 472 35.89 4.59 33.60
C THR A 472 36.48 5.91 34.12
N SER A 473 36.88 6.83 33.25
CA SER A 473 37.41 8.15 33.61
C SER A 473 36.44 8.99 34.45
N ILE A 474 35.12 8.82 34.23
CA ILE A 474 34.05 9.57 34.93
C ILE A 474 33.50 8.79 36.13
N ARG A 475 33.80 7.50 36.25
CA ARG A 475 33.39 6.66 37.39
C ARG A 475 34.23 6.98 38.64
N LEU A 476 33.66 6.74 39.81
CA LEU A 476 34.38 6.76 41.09
C LEU A 476 35.09 5.41 41.33
N GLU A 477 36.22 5.43 42.04
CA GLU A 477 37.09 4.25 42.21
C GLU A 477 36.62 3.27 43.32
N SER A 478 35.79 3.72 44.26
CA SER A 478 35.23 2.90 45.35
C SER A 478 33.93 3.50 45.92
N ASP A 479 33.02 2.66 46.45
CA ASP A 479 31.74 3.02 47.11
C ASP A 479 30.88 4.05 46.34
N SER A 480 30.58 3.74 45.08
CA SER A 480 29.79 4.62 44.21
C SER A 480 28.28 4.36 44.24
N VAL A 481 27.79 3.24 44.81
CA VAL A 481 26.38 2.86 44.69
C VAL A 481 25.60 3.22 45.94
N ILE A 482 24.54 4.02 45.77
CA ILE A 482 23.60 4.40 46.83
C ILE A 482 22.27 3.69 46.55
N ASN A 483 21.87 2.79 47.45
CA ASN A 483 20.57 2.11 47.36
C ASN A 483 19.44 3.06 47.76
N VAL A 484 18.37 3.10 46.96
CA VAL A 484 17.18 3.94 47.15
C VAL A 484 15.94 3.05 47.29
N GLY A 485 15.73 2.53 48.50
CA GLY A 485 14.74 1.49 48.77
C GLY A 485 15.20 0.13 48.25
N ASP A 486 14.25 -0.75 47.94
CA ASP A 486 14.58 -2.16 47.65
C ASP A 486 14.91 -2.46 46.17
N LYS A 487 14.59 -1.53 45.25
CA LYS A 487 14.61 -1.79 43.79
C LYS A 487 15.39 -0.80 42.94
N ASP A 488 15.79 0.35 43.50
CA ASP A 488 16.44 1.41 42.76
C ASP A 488 17.80 1.75 43.39
N GLU A 489 18.75 2.16 42.55
CA GLU A 489 20.09 2.56 42.95
C GLU A 489 20.53 3.83 42.21
N VAL A 490 21.45 4.58 42.80
CA VAL A 490 22.15 5.70 42.16
C VAL A 490 23.63 5.38 42.14
N ILE A 491 24.23 5.40 40.95
CA ILE A 491 25.68 5.24 40.78
C ILE A 491 26.30 6.63 40.75
N MET A 492 26.92 7.03 41.84
CA MET A 492 27.65 8.28 41.98
C MET A 492 28.85 8.32 41.03
N THR A 493 28.96 9.42 40.31
CA THR A 493 30.02 9.68 39.34
C THR A 493 30.77 10.98 39.67
N LYS A 494 31.92 11.19 39.03
CA LYS A 494 32.67 12.46 39.11
C LYS A 494 31.89 13.62 38.48
N ASP A 495 30.97 13.34 37.55
CA ASP A 495 30.14 14.34 36.89
C ASP A 495 28.86 14.61 37.69
N SER A 496 28.79 15.80 38.28
CA SER A 496 27.65 16.18 39.12
C SER A 496 26.31 16.22 38.37
N LEU A 497 26.30 16.51 37.06
CA LEU A 497 25.06 16.59 36.29
C LEU A 497 24.46 15.20 36.02
N VAL A 498 25.30 14.18 35.86
CA VAL A 498 24.85 12.78 35.78
C VAL A 498 24.21 12.34 37.09
N ASN A 499 24.81 12.72 38.23
CA ASN A 499 24.26 12.40 39.55
C ASN A 499 22.90 13.09 39.75
N PHE A 500 22.78 14.35 39.33
CA PHE A 500 21.51 15.07 39.33
C PHE A 500 20.46 14.38 38.47
N ALA A 501 20.78 14.00 37.23
CA ALA A 501 19.84 13.36 36.31
C ALA A 501 19.27 12.05 36.88
N GLN A 502 20.12 11.19 37.45
CA GLN A 502 19.68 9.95 38.13
C GLN A 502 18.70 10.26 39.27
N MET A 503 19.07 11.19 40.17
CA MET A 503 18.23 11.56 41.31
C MET A 503 16.93 12.25 40.89
N ALA A 504 16.96 13.07 39.83
CA ALA A 504 15.79 13.74 39.30
C ALA A 504 14.73 12.73 38.85
N VAL A 505 15.13 11.70 38.10
CA VAL A 505 14.23 10.61 37.70
C VAL A 505 13.64 9.88 38.90
N LEU A 506 14.47 9.49 39.87
CA LEU A 506 14.00 8.76 41.05
C LEU A 506 13.06 9.58 41.93
N THR A 507 13.27 10.90 41.98
CA THR A 507 12.40 11.85 42.70
C THR A 507 11.06 12.00 41.98
N CYS A 508 11.06 12.16 40.66
CA CYS A 508 9.85 12.20 39.83
C CYS A 508 9.06 10.87 39.87
N GLN A 509 9.75 9.73 39.88
CA GLN A 509 9.13 8.39 39.97
C GLN A 509 8.32 8.21 41.25
N ARG A 510 8.78 8.82 42.36
CA ARG A 510 8.12 8.74 43.68
C ARG A 510 7.18 9.93 43.93
N ALA A 511 7.00 10.79 42.94
CA ALA A 511 6.13 11.93 43.07
C ALA A 511 4.66 11.49 43.17
N GLN A 512 3.88 12.20 43.97
CA GLN A 512 2.44 12.00 44.13
C GLN A 512 1.74 13.35 44.22
N GLY A 513 2.11 14.27 43.33
CA GLY A 513 1.58 15.63 43.32
C GLY A 513 1.82 16.35 44.65
N ASP A 514 0.76 16.94 45.18
CA ASP A 514 0.76 17.65 46.46
C ASP A 514 0.74 16.72 47.68
N GLN A 515 0.41 15.43 47.50
CA GLN A 515 0.21 14.44 48.57
C GLN A 515 1.53 13.96 49.20
N ASN A 516 2.63 13.92 48.43
CA ASN A 516 3.93 13.49 48.94
C ASN A 516 4.85 14.67 49.28
N LYS A 517 4.63 15.26 50.47
CA LYS A 517 5.41 16.41 50.98
C LYS A 517 6.93 16.16 50.96
N VAL A 518 7.37 14.94 51.29
CA VAL A 518 8.80 14.58 51.34
C VAL A 518 9.44 14.70 49.96
N MET A 519 8.78 14.19 48.92
CA MET A 519 9.31 14.26 47.55
C MET A 519 9.26 15.69 46.98
N ARG A 520 8.27 16.50 47.38
CA ARG A 520 8.23 17.94 47.04
C ARG A 520 9.43 18.69 47.62
N GLU A 521 9.69 18.51 48.92
CA GLU A 521 10.86 19.11 49.59
C GLU A 521 12.18 18.58 49.02
N SER A 522 12.22 17.29 48.67
CA SER A 522 13.39 16.65 48.05
C SER A 522 13.69 17.24 46.67
N TRP A 523 12.67 17.47 45.84
CA TRP A 523 12.82 18.13 44.54
C TRP A 523 13.37 19.55 44.68
N VAL A 524 12.78 20.36 45.57
CA VAL A 524 13.24 21.74 45.84
C VAL A 524 14.69 21.75 46.31
N ARG A 525 15.06 20.84 47.23
CA ARG A 525 16.43 20.72 47.73
C ARG A 525 17.39 20.27 46.63
N LEU A 526 17.00 19.29 45.82
CA LEU A 526 17.81 18.78 44.71
C LEU A 526 18.12 19.90 43.71
N CYS A 527 17.09 20.58 43.20
CA CYS A 527 17.24 21.70 42.28
C CYS A 527 18.09 22.82 42.90
N GLY A 528 17.77 23.27 44.12
CA GLY A 528 18.51 24.35 44.78
C GLY A 528 19.99 24.04 44.98
N THR A 529 20.32 22.81 45.40
CA THR A 529 21.71 22.39 45.64
C THR A 529 22.55 22.41 44.36
N TYR A 530 21.98 21.94 43.25
CA TYR A 530 22.71 21.85 41.98
C TYR A 530 22.71 23.17 41.21
N GLN A 531 21.69 24.02 41.38
CA GLN A 531 21.65 25.36 40.81
C GLN A 531 22.62 26.34 41.49
N ALA A 532 22.86 26.17 42.80
CA ALA A 532 23.82 27.00 43.54
C ALA A 532 25.26 26.92 43.00
N LYS A 533 25.59 25.86 42.25
CA LYS A 533 26.91 25.66 41.63
C LYS A 533 27.15 26.54 40.38
N ASN A 534 26.18 27.36 39.98
CA ASN A 534 26.24 28.29 38.85
C ASN A 534 26.66 27.65 37.50
N GLY A 535 26.17 26.44 37.23
CA GLY A 535 26.42 25.67 36.00
C GLY A 535 25.19 25.56 35.08
N PRO A 536 25.14 24.57 34.16
CA PRO A 536 24.05 24.42 33.18
C PRO A 536 22.63 24.36 33.77
N LEU A 537 22.47 23.90 35.01
CA LEU A 537 21.17 23.85 35.69
C LEU A 537 20.66 25.22 36.15
N ALA A 538 21.54 26.22 36.23
CA ALA A 538 21.23 27.58 36.67
C ALA A 538 20.86 28.52 35.51
N THR A 539 20.89 28.07 34.25
CA THR A 539 20.47 28.90 33.12
C THR A 539 18.96 29.19 33.19
N PRO A 540 18.49 30.33 32.67
CA PRO A 540 17.07 30.68 32.67
C PRO A 540 16.19 29.60 32.01
N GLU A 541 16.66 29.01 30.92
CA GLU A 541 15.93 28.01 30.13
C GLU A 541 15.77 26.71 30.95
N MET A 542 16.85 26.24 31.56
CA MET A 542 16.80 25.03 32.39
C MET A 542 15.99 25.24 33.66
N ARG A 543 16.04 26.44 34.26
CA ARG A 543 15.14 26.79 35.38
C ARG A 543 13.67 26.71 34.98
N ALA A 544 13.33 27.17 33.79
CA ALA A 544 11.96 27.06 33.27
C ALA A 544 11.54 25.60 33.13
N SER A 545 12.37 24.75 32.49
CA SER A 545 12.11 23.31 32.37
C SER A 545 11.95 22.60 33.73
N LEU A 546 12.79 22.93 34.71
CA LEU A 546 12.69 22.36 36.05
C LEU A 546 11.44 22.83 36.80
N ASN A 547 10.97 24.06 36.57
CA ASN A 547 9.71 24.57 37.12
C ASN A 547 8.49 23.90 36.48
N GLU A 548 8.55 23.59 35.18
CA GLU A 548 7.52 22.79 34.51
C GLU A 548 7.44 21.38 35.12
N ILE A 549 8.58 20.72 35.32
CA ILE A 549 8.64 19.41 36.00
C ILE A 549 8.12 19.52 37.45
N ALA A 550 8.47 20.60 38.17
CA ALA A 550 7.98 20.88 39.51
C ALA A 550 6.44 20.97 39.56
N THR A 551 5.86 21.63 38.56
CA THR A 551 4.41 21.75 38.43
C THR A 551 3.79 20.39 38.08
N LEU A 552 4.36 19.69 37.09
CA LEU A 552 3.81 18.46 36.52
C LEU A 552 3.75 17.30 37.53
N TYR A 553 4.83 17.07 38.27
CA TYR A 553 4.96 15.90 39.18
C TYR A 553 4.63 16.22 40.64
N PHE A 554 4.88 17.45 41.08
CA PHE A 554 4.89 17.80 42.51
C PHE A 554 3.83 18.86 42.88
N ALA A 555 3.03 19.30 41.91
CA ALA A 555 2.04 20.38 42.07
C ALA A 555 2.64 21.64 42.73
N ILE A 556 3.92 21.93 42.48
CA ILE A 556 4.58 23.15 42.96
C ILE A 556 4.30 24.25 41.92
N PRO A 557 3.60 25.34 42.29
CA PRO A 557 3.32 26.41 41.35
C PRO A 557 4.61 27.15 40.96
N PRO A 558 4.70 27.68 39.73
CA PRO A 558 5.85 28.47 39.31
C PRO A 558 6.00 29.73 40.17
N PRO A 559 7.23 30.26 40.36
CA PRO A 559 7.48 31.46 41.15
C PRO A 559 6.67 32.65 40.64
N ARG A 560 6.03 33.39 41.57
CA ARG A 560 5.31 34.64 41.27
C ARG A 560 6.33 35.69 40.79
N GLY A 561 6.47 35.81 39.48
CA GLY A 561 7.45 36.68 38.81
C GLY A 561 7.90 36.20 37.43
N GLN A 562 7.59 34.95 37.05
CA GLN A 562 7.86 34.38 35.72
C GLN A 562 6.62 34.29 34.80
N ALA A 563 5.53 34.98 35.14
CA ALA A 563 4.38 35.07 34.23
C ALA A 563 4.70 35.98 33.04
N ALA A 564 4.41 35.49 31.84
CA ALA A 564 4.70 36.16 30.59
C ALA A 564 3.90 37.47 30.43
N ASN A 565 4.61 38.49 29.95
CA ASN A 565 4.13 39.74 29.35
C ASN A 565 3.76 40.91 30.31
N PRO A 566 4.77 41.62 30.85
CA PRO A 566 4.58 42.82 31.70
C PRO A 566 3.76 43.93 31.03
N LEU A 567 3.83 44.04 29.69
CA LEU A 567 3.13 45.06 28.92
C LEU A 567 1.61 44.79 28.85
N GLY A 568 1.20 43.52 28.81
CA GLY A 568 -0.20 43.12 28.74
C GLY A 568 -0.95 43.39 30.05
N GLU A 569 -0.31 43.11 31.19
CA GLU A 569 -0.88 43.40 32.51
C GLU A 569 -0.96 44.91 32.78
N MET A 570 0.04 45.68 32.33
CA MET A 570 0.03 47.13 32.46
C MET A 570 -1.06 47.78 31.59
N MET A 571 -1.31 47.29 30.38
CA MET A 571 -2.41 47.76 29.53
C MET A 571 -3.79 47.34 30.05
N SER A 572 -3.94 46.14 30.63
CA SER A 572 -5.18 45.70 31.27
C SER A 572 -5.52 46.52 32.53
N SER A 573 -4.49 46.92 33.28
CA SER A 573 -4.60 47.84 34.42
C SER A 573 -4.94 49.28 34.02
N LEU A 574 -4.57 49.74 32.82
CA LEU A 574 -4.80 51.12 32.38
C LEU A 574 -6.15 51.34 31.69
N PHE A 575 -6.74 50.29 31.10
CA PHE A 575 -7.92 50.40 30.23
C PHE A 575 -9.23 49.80 30.78
N GLY A 576 -9.26 49.33 32.04
CA GLY A 576 -10.48 48.83 32.67
C GLY A 576 -10.89 47.44 32.19
N GLY A 577 -10.66 46.43 33.03
CA GLY A 577 -10.76 45.01 32.69
C GLY A 577 -12.15 44.54 32.28
N GLY A 578 -12.24 44.01 31.05
CA GLY A 578 -13.23 43.01 30.65
C GLY A 578 -12.80 41.59 31.05
N PRO A 579 -13.70 40.60 31.04
CA PRO A 579 -13.44 39.26 31.56
C PRO A 579 -12.27 38.60 30.82
N SER A 580 -11.27 38.19 31.61
CA SER A 580 -10.06 37.51 31.17
C SER A 580 -10.38 36.24 30.37
N GLN A 581 -9.71 36.05 29.23
CA GLN A 581 -9.68 34.75 28.55
C GLN A 581 -9.26 33.64 29.53
N PRO A 582 -9.84 32.44 29.43
CA PRO A 582 -9.49 31.34 30.32
C PRO A 582 -8.00 30.98 30.14
N GLN A 583 -7.25 31.02 31.24
CA GLN A 583 -5.87 30.51 31.27
C GLN A 583 -5.85 29.05 30.82
N PRO A 584 -4.84 28.62 30.05
CA PRO A 584 -4.67 27.21 29.72
C PRO A 584 -4.57 26.38 31.00
N ALA A 585 -5.36 25.31 31.09
CA ALA A 585 -5.42 24.43 32.26
C ALA A 585 -4.02 23.86 32.57
N ARG A 586 -3.59 23.96 33.83
CA ARG A 586 -2.31 23.42 34.28
C ARG A 586 -2.31 21.89 34.17
N ARG A 587 -1.38 21.32 33.40
CA ARG A 587 -1.18 19.87 33.31
C ARG A 587 -0.49 19.38 34.59
N VAL A 588 -1.22 18.64 35.41
CA VAL A 588 -0.69 17.92 36.60
C VAL A 588 -0.94 16.44 36.37
N LEU A 589 0.05 15.59 36.68
CA LEU A 589 -0.17 14.14 36.60
C LEU A 589 -1.08 13.68 37.75
N PRO A 590 -2.14 12.89 37.48
CA PRO A 590 -2.93 12.29 38.54
C PRO A 590 -2.06 11.30 39.34
N PRO A 591 -2.31 11.15 40.65
CA PRO A 591 -1.62 10.14 41.44
C PRO A 591 -1.91 8.74 40.87
N PRO A 592 -0.94 7.81 40.89
CA PRO A 592 -1.13 6.48 40.34
C PRO A 592 -2.27 5.74 41.07
N ASN A 593 -3.31 5.36 40.32
CA ASN A 593 -4.37 4.48 40.81
C ASN A 593 -3.83 3.05 40.93
N ALA A 594 -4.14 2.37 42.04
CA ALA A 594 -3.65 1.01 42.33
C ALA A 594 -4.28 -0.11 41.45
N SER A 595 -4.93 0.21 40.34
CA SER A 595 -5.82 -0.72 39.63
C SER A 595 -5.75 -0.68 38.10
N THR A 596 -4.64 -0.24 37.50
CA THR A 596 -4.47 -0.39 36.04
C THR A 596 -3.04 -0.81 35.70
N PRO A 597 -2.81 -2.10 35.37
CA PRO A 597 -1.57 -2.52 34.74
C PRO A 597 -1.53 -2.00 33.30
N GLY A 598 -0.41 -1.38 32.93
CA GLY A 598 0.10 -1.31 31.55
C GLY A 598 -0.77 -0.58 30.51
N LEU A 599 -0.26 0.56 30.04
CA LEU A 599 -0.18 0.72 28.59
C LEU A 599 1.27 0.35 28.25
N ASP A 600 1.43 -0.85 27.70
CA ASP A 600 2.63 -1.32 27.02
C ASP A 600 2.99 -0.43 25.82
#